data_AF-A0A2S3WCX6-F1
#
_entry.id   AF-A0A2S3WCX6-F1
#
_cell.length_a   1.000
_cell.length_b   1.000
_cell.length_c   1.000
_cell.angle_alpha   90.00
_cell.angle_beta   90.00
_cell.angle_gamma   90.00
#
_symmetry.space_group_name_H-M   'P 1'
#
loop_
_entity.id
_entity.type
_entity.pdbx_description
1 polymer ?
#
loop_
_entity_poly.entity_id
_entity_poly.type
_entity_poly.pdbx_seq_one_letter_code
_entity_poly.pdbx_strand_id
1 'polypeptide(L)' 'MKAKCEITAHDWEGLIPSLNSGKIDAIMAGMSITPKRQEVIGFSRPYAAPLNGFLVLDSSSFSKLPGESGKK' A
#
# COMPACT_ATOMS: atom_id res chain seq x y z
N MET A 1 13.62 18.76 4.66
CA MET A 1 12.39 19.59 4.58
C MET A 1 11.66 19.45 5.90
N LYS A 2 11.16 20.54 6.50
CA LYS A 2 10.23 20.50 7.63
C LYS A 2 8.88 20.98 7.10
N ALA A 3 7.99 20.05 6.75
CA ALA A 3 6.66 20.36 6.25
C ALA A 3 5.62 20.11 7.35
N LYS A 4 4.57 20.94 7.40
CA LYS A 4 3.35 20.64 8.16
C LYS A 4 2.45 19.84 7.23
N CYS A 5 2.03 18.65 7.66
CA CYS A 5 1.16 17.78 6.89
C CYS A 5 -0.21 17.69 7.57
N GLU A 6 -1.27 17.75 6.77
CA GLU A 6 -2.61 17.39 7.19
C GLU A 6 -2.92 15.99 6.64
N ILE A 7 -3.37 15.09 7.52
CA ILE A 7 -3.71 13.72 7.12
C ILE A 7 -5.22 13.62 6.98
N THR A 8 -5.66 13.31 5.75
CA THR A 8 -7.07 13.12 5.41
C THR A 8 -7.28 11.76 4.78
N ALA A 9 -8.46 11.16 5.00
CA ALA A 9 -8.84 9.88 4.41
C ALA A 9 -9.49 10.11 3.04
N HIS A 10 -9.15 9.25 2.08
CA HIS A 10 -9.68 9.26 0.71
C HIS A 10 -9.98 7.82 0.27
N ASP A 11 -10.89 7.68 -0.69
CA ASP A 11 -11.13 6.40 -1.35
C ASP A 11 -9.88 5.95 -2.12
N TRP A 12 -9.59 4.64 -2.04
CA TRP A 12 -8.37 4.06 -2.59
C TRP A 12 -8.20 4.31 -4.09
N GLU A 13 -9.27 4.09 -4.86
CA GLU A 13 -9.29 4.30 -6.32
C GLU A 13 -9.11 5.77 -6.70
N GLY A 14 -9.41 6.69 -5.78
CA GLY A 14 -9.32 8.13 -5.97
C GLY A 14 -7.93 8.71 -5.71
N LEU A 15 -6.99 7.96 -5.13
CA LEU A 15 -5.69 8.48 -4.70
C LEU A 15 -4.83 9.00 -5.86
N ILE A 16 -4.63 8.20 -6.90
CA ILE A 16 -3.80 8.59 -8.06
C ILE A 16 -4.45 9.75 -8.84
N PRO A 17 -5.76 9.72 -9.18
CA PRO A 17 -6.41 10.86 -9.81
C PRO A 17 -6.32 12.14 -8.98
N SER A 18 -6.48 12.06 -7.66
CA SER A 18 -6.42 13.22 -6.77
C SER A 18 -5.02 13.83 -6.69
N LEU A 19 -3.99 12.98 -6.70
CA LEU A 19 -2.59 13.44 -6.80
C LEU A 19 -2.34 14.15 -8.13
N ASN A 20 -2.75 13.53 -9.25
CA ASN A 20 -2.56 14.09 -10.58
C ASN A 20 -3.34 15.38 -10.80
N SER A 21 -4.51 15.53 -10.17
CA SER A 21 -5.30 16.77 -10.21
C SER A 21 -4.81 17.84 -9.22
N GLY A 22 -3.81 17.55 -8.38
CA GLY A 22 -3.31 18.46 -7.35
C GLY A 22 -4.27 18.70 -6.18
N LYS A 23 -5.23 17.79 -5.94
CA LYS A 23 -6.13 17.85 -4.78
C LYS A 23 -5.42 17.42 -3.49
N ILE A 24 -4.41 16.55 -3.63
CA ILE A 24 -3.51 16.12 -2.56
C ILE A 24 -2.07 16.24 -3.06
N ASP A 25 -1.13 16.46 -2.14
CA ASP A 25 0.28 16.63 -2.49
C ASP A 25 1.08 15.33 -2.39
N ALA A 26 0.59 14.35 -1.63
CA ALA A 26 1.29 13.08 -1.40
C ALA A 26 0.31 11.95 -1.04
N ILE A 27 0.70 10.72 -1.37
CA ILE A 27 -0.02 9.51 -0.97
C ILE A 27 0.82 8.78 0.10
N MET A 28 0.24 8.59 1.29
CA MET A 28 0.83 7.80 2.37
C MET A 28 -0.16 6.73 2.83
N ALA A 29 -0.30 5.66 2.04
CA ALA A 29 -1.34 4.65 2.24
C ALA A 29 -0.87 3.21 1.95
N GLY A 30 0.41 2.88 2.19
CA GLY A 30 0.93 1.51 1.94
C GLY A 30 0.88 1.07 0.47
N MET A 31 0.95 2.02 -0.48
CA MET A 31 0.87 1.71 -1.90
C MET A 31 2.14 1.01 -2.42
N SER A 32 1.98 -0.21 -2.93
CA SER A 32 3.06 -0.92 -3.60
C SER A 32 3.55 -0.19 -4.85
N ILE A 33 4.87 -0.14 -5.01
CA ILE A 33 5.55 0.35 -6.20
C ILE A 33 5.37 -0.70 -7.31
N THR A 34 4.79 -0.30 -8.44
CA THR A 34 4.65 -1.16 -9.63
C THR A 34 5.06 -0.38 -10.87
N PRO A 35 5.55 -1.04 -11.95
CA PRO A 35 5.92 -0.36 -13.19
C PRO A 35 4.78 0.50 -13.73
N LYS A 36 3.56 -0.04 -13.70
CA LYS A 36 2.37 0.67 -14.19
C LYS A 36 2.06 1.96 -13.44
N ARG A 37 2.30 1.99 -12.11
CA ARG A 37 2.11 3.21 -11.31
C ARG A 37 3.26 4.19 -11.51
N GLN A 38 4.48 3.69 -11.69
CA GLN A 38 5.66 4.54 -11.96
C GLN A 38 5.57 5.28 -13.30
N GLU A 39 4.79 4.79 -14.26
CA GLU A 39 4.49 5.51 -15.50
C GLU A 39 3.72 6.83 -15.27
N VAL A 40 2.97 6.94 -14.17
CA VAL A 40 2.01 8.04 -13.96
C VAL A 40 2.26 8.86 -12.69
N ILE A 41 3.00 8.33 -11.71
CA ILE A 41 3.32 9.02 -10.45
C ILE A 41 4.75 8.71 -10.00
N GLY A 42 5.36 9.66 -9.28
CA GLY A 42 6.64 9.44 -8.61
C GLY A 42 6.48 8.70 -7.28
N PHE A 43 7.48 7.89 -6.91
CA PHE A 43 7.54 7.22 -5.61
C PHE A 43 8.74 7.71 -4.80
N SER A 44 8.56 7.72 -3.48
CA SER A 44 9.68 7.89 -2.53
C SER A 44 10.48 6.59 -2.38
N ARG A 45 11.51 6.61 -1.52
CA ARG A 45 12.17 5.38 -1.08
C ARG A 45 11.14 4.49 -0.34
N PRO A 46 11.13 3.17 -0.57
CA PRO A 46 10.22 2.28 0.12
C PRO A 46 10.49 2.32 1.64
N TYR A 47 9.41 2.37 2.43
CA TYR A 47 9.49 2.40 3.90
C TYR A 47 8.96 1.12 4.57
N ALA A 48 8.32 0.22 3.81
CA ALA A 48 7.79 -1.05 4.29
C ALA A 48 7.90 -2.12 3.20
N ALA A 49 8.05 -3.38 3.61
CA ALA A 49 7.93 -4.53 2.72
C ALA A 49 6.46 -4.98 2.64
N PRO A 50 5.99 -5.47 1.49
CA PRO A 50 4.63 -5.98 1.37
C PRO A 50 4.45 -7.25 2.22
N LEU A 51 3.37 -7.28 3.01
CA LEU A 51 2.89 -8.47 3.74
C LEU A 51 1.70 -9.07 2.98
N ASN A 52 1.91 -9.42 1.71
CA ASN A 52 0.88 -10.09 0.93
C ASN A 52 0.85 -11.57 1.34
N GLY A 53 -0.29 -12.03 1.83
CA GLY A 53 -0.51 -13.41 2.26
C GLY A 53 -2.01 -13.66 2.41
N PHE A 54 -2.38 -14.92 2.66
CA PHE A 54 -3.76 -15.26 2.95
C PHE A 54 -3.98 -15.23 4.45
N LEU A 55 -4.89 -14.37 4.92
CA LEU A 55 -5.33 -14.44 6.31
C LEU A 55 -6.40 -15.53 6.43
N VAL A 56 -6.07 -16.60 7.15
CA VAL A 56 -6.98 -17.73 7.38
C VAL A 56 -7.20 -17.95 8.87
N LEU A 57 -8.35 -18.53 9.22
CA LEU A 57 -8.54 -19.06 10.58
C LEU A 57 -7.57 -20.21 10.81
N ASP A 58 -6.97 -20.25 11.99
CA ASP A 58 -6.05 -21.33 12.41
C ASP A 58 -6.72 -22.72 12.31
N SER A 59 -8.02 -22.77 12.62
CA SER A 59 -8.84 -23.98 12.54
C SER A 59 -9.25 -24.40 11.12
N SER A 60 -8.96 -23.60 10.09
CA SER A 60 -9.37 -23.90 8.72
C SER A 60 -8.45 -24.93 8.07
N SER A 61 -8.93 -25.64 7.05
CA SER A 61 -8.11 -26.53 6.22
C SER A 61 -7.00 -25.79 5.45
N PHE A 62 -7.05 -24.46 5.43
CA PHE A 62 -6.11 -23.61 4.71
C PHE A 62 -4.93 -23.15 5.57
N SER A 63 -4.89 -23.47 6.88
CA SER A 63 -3.77 -23.11 7.77
C SER A 63 -2.44 -23.80 7.43
N LYS A 64 -2.44 -24.75 6.50
CA LYS A 64 -1.26 -25.50 6.05
C LYS A 64 -0.94 -25.26 4.57
N LEU A 65 -1.42 -24.18 3.98
CA LEU A 65 -1.13 -23.86 2.57
C LEU A 65 0.40 -23.75 2.34
N PRO A 66 0.95 -24.36 1.27
CA PRO A 66 2.37 -24.26 0.96
C PRO A 66 2.74 -22.79 0.66
N GLY A 67 3.77 -22.29 1.34
CA GLY A 67 4.25 -20.90 1.20
C GLY A 67 4.12 -20.05 2.45
N GLU A 68 3.36 -20.51 3.46
CA GLU A 68 3.22 -19.83 4.75
C GLU A 68 3.85 -20.67 5.87
N SER A 69 5.16 -20.90 5.77
CA SER A 69 5.93 -21.41 6.90
C SER A 69 5.93 -20.38 8.05
N GLY A 70 4.92 -20.51 8.91
CA GLY A 70 4.97 -20.24 10.34
C GLY A 70 5.67 -18.94 10.76
N LYS A 71 5.08 -17.79 10.45
CA LYS A 71 5.35 -16.59 11.25
C LYS A 71 4.16 -16.33 12.19
N LYS A 72 4.21 -17.00 13.34
CA LYS A 72 3.75 -16.36 14.58
C LYS A 72 4.67 -15.18 14.89
#